data_AF-A0A0C3GU13-F1
#
_entry.id   AF-A0A0C3GU13-F1
#
_cell.length_a   1.000
_cell.length_b   1.000
_cell.length_c   1.000
_cell.angle_alpha   90.00
_cell.angle_beta   90.00
_cell.angle_gamma   90.00
#
_symmetry.space_group_name_H-M   'P 1'
#
loop_
_entity.id
_entity.type
_entity.pdbx_description
1 polymer ?
#
loop_
_entity_poly.entity_id
_entity_poly.type
_entity_poly.pdbx_seq_one_letter_code
_entity_poly.pdbx_strand_id
1 'polypeptide(L)'
;ILALYLWDDEKTYGDDPPNCIHYAIEWTVTLNGKLILKDTEQNLVLALTFYWPQYLKPKLEKLLRKKVSSNKGVTPDDTNVVISVTDQSERDLTRRFDETEIEWPVVEKQL
;
A
#
# COMPACT_ATOMS: atom_id res chain seq x y z
N ILE A 1 4.07 -10.81 -9.34
CA ILE A 1 3.71 -9.37 -9.50
C ILE A 1 4.27 -8.83 -10.82
N LEU A 2 3.68 -7.76 -11.38
CA LEU A 2 4.04 -7.16 -12.68
C LEU A 2 4.90 -5.91 -12.51
N ALA A 3 5.92 -5.74 -13.35
CA ALA A 3 6.64 -4.47 -13.47
C ALA A 3 5.78 -3.41 -14.17
N LEU A 4 6.09 -2.12 -13.95
CA LEU A 4 5.29 -0.99 -14.45
C LEU A 4 5.05 -1.02 -15.97
N TYR A 5 6.01 -1.45 -16.78
CA TYR A 5 5.89 -1.48 -18.25
C TYR A 5 5.07 -2.67 -18.79
N LEU A 6 4.76 -3.65 -17.94
CA LEU A 6 3.89 -4.80 -18.27
C LEU A 6 2.48 -4.63 -17.72
N TRP A 7 2.29 -3.63 -16.86
CA TRP A 7 1.02 -3.33 -16.22
C TRP A 7 0.22 -2.35 -17.07
N ASP A 8 -1.07 -2.65 -17.23
CA ASP A 8 -2.07 -1.91 -17.97
C ASP A 8 -3.30 -1.79 -17.07
N ASP A 9 -3.72 -0.56 -16.78
CA ASP A 9 -4.84 -0.29 -15.86
C ASP A 9 -6.21 -0.62 -16.46
N GLU A 10 -6.31 -0.77 -17.78
CA GLU A 10 -7.53 -1.18 -18.47
C GLU A 10 -7.67 -2.71 -18.58
N LYS A 11 -6.59 -3.46 -18.26
CA LYS A 11 -6.55 -4.92 -18.40
C LYS A 11 -6.89 -5.63 -17.09
N THR A 12 -7.72 -6.68 -17.19
CA THR A 12 -7.94 -7.64 -16.10
C THR A 12 -6.93 -8.78 -16.18
N TYR A 13 -6.37 -9.17 -15.03
CA TYR A 13 -5.34 -10.20 -14.94
C TYR A 13 -5.87 -11.48 -14.25
N GLY A 14 -7.06 -11.90 -14.64
CA GLY A 14 -7.75 -13.08 -14.09
C GLY A 14 -7.57 -14.35 -14.91
N ASP A 15 -6.43 -14.51 -15.60
CA ASP A 15 -6.17 -15.67 -16.45
C ASP A 15 -5.96 -16.96 -15.62
N ASP A 16 -6.33 -18.13 -16.18
CA ASP A 16 -6.06 -19.46 -15.62
C ASP A 16 -5.12 -20.25 -16.56
N PRO A 17 -3.89 -20.60 -16.16
CA PRO A 17 -3.26 -20.30 -14.87
C PRO A 17 -2.89 -18.82 -14.70
N PRO A 18 -2.80 -18.30 -13.46
CA PRO A 18 -2.52 -16.90 -13.19
C PRO A 18 -1.16 -16.47 -13.77
N ASN A 19 -1.17 -15.42 -14.59
CA ASN A 19 0.02 -14.85 -15.21
C ASN A 19 0.72 -13.81 -14.31
N CYS A 20 0.12 -13.45 -13.18
CA CYS A 20 0.68 -12.58 -12.18
C CYS A 20 0.15 -12.91 -10.78
N ILE A 21 0.79 -12.30 -9.78
CA ILE A 21 0.43 -12.48 -8.37
C ILE A 21 -0.50 -11.33 -8.00
N HIS A 22 -1.66 -11.67 -7.43
CA HIS A 22 -2.59 -10.72 -6.82
C HIS A 22 -2.27 -10.59 -5.33
N TYR A 23 -2.17 -9.35 -4.87
CA TYR A 23 -2.01 -9.06 -3.45
C TYR A 23 -3.00 -7.99 -3.01
N ALA A 24 -3.21 -7.92 -1.70
CA ALA A 24 -3.90 -6.83 -1.05
C ALA A 24 -2.92 -6.01 -0.22
N ILE A 25 -3.12 -4.70 -0.20
CA ILE A 25 -2.43 -3.79 0.71
C ILE A 25 -3.47 -3.16 1.64
N GLU A 26 -3.36 -3.46 2.92
CA GLU A 26 -4.04 -2.72 3.96
C GLU A 26 -3.11 -1.64 4.48
N TRP A 27 -3.65 -0.46 4.72
CA TRP A 27 -2.89 0.60 5.36
C TRP A 27 -3.73 1.33 6.39
N THR A 28 -3.10 1.67 7.50
CA THR A 28 -3.71 2.47 8.57
C THR A 28 -2.85 3.67 8.89
N VAL A 29 -3.50 4.80 9.08
CA VAL A 29 -2.88 6.04 9.54
C VAL A 29 -3.37 6.32 10.94
N THR A 30 -2.42 6.38 11.85
CA THR A 30 -2.65 6.84 13.22
C THR A 30 -2.00 8.21 13.39
N LEU A 31 -2.69 9.09 14.11
CA LEU A 31 -2.22 10.43 14.43
C LEU A 31 -2.36 10.64 15.93
N ASN A 32 -1.26 10.94 16.63
CA ASN A 32 -1.26 11.04 18.10
C ASN A 32 -1.85 9.79 18.78
N GLY A 33 -1.53 8.60 18.25
CA GLY A 33 -2.07 7.32 18.74
C GLY A 33 -3.55 7.07 18.41
N LYS A 34 -4.23 8.00 17.73
CA LYS A 34 -5.62 7.85 17.31
C LYS A 34 -5.69 7.38 15.86
N LEU A 35 -6.38 6.27 15.59
CA LEU A 35 -6.66 5.84 14.22
C LEU A 35 -7.49 6.91 13.50
N ILE A 36 -6.93 7.45 12.41
CA ILE A 36 -7.60 8.45 11.58
C ILE A 36 -8.15 7.81 10.30
N LEU A 37 -7.42 6.83 9.76
CA LEU A 37 -7.79 6.21 8.50
C LEU A 37 -7.36 4.74 8.46
N LYS A 38 -8.22 3.91 7.92
CA LYS A 38 -7.93 2.53 7.52
C LYS A 38 -8.49 2.37 6.12
N ASP A 39 -7.71 1.77 5.23
CA ASP A 39 -8.17 1.41 3.88
C ASP A 39 -7.49 0.11 3.45
N THR A 40 -8.09 -0.56 2.47
CA THR A 40 -7.63 -1.83 1.94
C THR A 40 -7.82 -1.82 0.43
N GLU A 41 -6.73 -1.94 -0.32
CA GLU A 41 -6.76 -2.06 -1.78
C GLU A 41 -6.43 -3.52 -2.15
N GLN A 42 -7.34 -4.19 -2.83
CA GLN A 42 -7.25 -5.61 -3.19
C GLN A 42 -6.99 -5.79 -4.69
N ASN A 43 -6.60 -7.01 -5.09
CA ASN A 43 -6.37 -7.40 -6.48
C ASN A 43 -5.31 -6.53 -7.16
N LEU A 44 -4.31 -6.11 -6.38
CA LEU A 44 -3.17 -5.39 -6.89
C LEU A 44 -2.23 -6.36 -7.57
N VAL A 45 -1.80 -6.00 -8.77
CA VAL A 45 -0.90 -6.80 -9.61
C VAL A 45 0.40 -6.08 -9.91
N LEU A 46 0.44 -4.76 -9.74
CA LEU A 46 1.63 -3.92 -9.97
C LEU A 46 2.65 -4.13 -8.85
N ALA A 47 3.95 -4.15 -9.15
CA ALA A 47 4.98 -4.27 -8.13
C ALA A 47 4.88 -3.11 -7.10
N LEU A 48 4.99 -3.42 -5.80
CA LEU A 48 4.95 -2.46 -4.69
C LEU A 48 5.96 -1.31 -4.86
N THR A 49 7.15 -1.60 -5.39
CA THR A 49 8.20 -0.62 -5.69
C THR A 49 7.72 0.47 -6.64
N PHE A 50 6.75 0.15 -7.51
CA PHE A 50 6.11 1.10 -8.42
C PHE A 50 4.79 1.63 -7.88
N TYR A 51 3.97 0.76 -7.29
CA TYR A 51 2.64 1.08 -6.81
C TYR A 51 2.68 2.08 -5.64
N TRP A 52 3.61 1.89 -4.70
CA TRP A 52 3.77 2.75 -3.53
C TRP A 52 4.01 4.23 -3.90
N PRO A 53 5.10 4.59 -4.61
CA PRO A 53 5.39 6.00 -4.89
C PRO A 53 4.40 6.63 -5.88
N GLN A 54 3.77 5.86 -6.77
CA GLN A 54 2.89 6.41 -7.81
C GLN A 54 1.44 6.58 -7.36
N TYR A 55 0.91 5.65 -6.57
CA TYR A 55 -0.51 5.63 -6.23
C TYR A 55 -0.73 5.84 -4.73
N LEU A 56 -0.11 4.98 -3.90
CA LEU A 56 -0.46 4.93 -2.49
C LEU A 56 0.11 6.11 -1.69
N LYS A 57 1.39 6.45 -1.86
CA LYS A 57 2.04 7.57 -1.18
C LYS A 57 1.35 8.92 -1.49
N PRO A 58 1.07 9.30 -2.75
CA PRO A 58 0.33 10.53 -3.04
C PRO A 58 -1.09 10.56 -2.47
N LYS A 59 -1.80 9.41 -2.50
CA LYS A 59 -3.13 9.26 -1.89
C LYS A 59 -3.07 9.51 -0.38
N LEU A 60 -2.08 8.92 0.29
CA LEU A 60 -1.85 9.07 1.72
C LEU A 60 -1.52 10.52 2.10
N GLU A 61 -0.57 11.14 1.40
CA GLU A 61 -0.19 12.53 1.65
C GLU A 61 -1.36 13.51 1.43
N LYS A 62 -2.19 13.28 0.40
CA LYS A 62 -3.38 14.10 0.16
C LYS A 62 -4.37 14.00 1.33
N LEU A 63 -4.55 12.81 1.89
CA LEU A 63 -5.43 12.57 3.02
C LEU A 63 -4.88 13.19 4.31
N LEU A 64 -3.57 13.06 4.54
CA LEU A 64 -2.86 13.73 5.63
C LEU A 64 -2.96 15.25 5.53
N ARG A 65 -2.64 15.85 4.40
CA ARG A 65 -2.76 17.31 4.18
C ARG A 65 -4.18 17.81 4.43
N LYS A 66 -5.22 17.07 4.03
CA LYS A 66 -6.62 17.42 4.30
C LYS A 66 -6.96 17.37 5.79
N LYS A 67 -6.39 16.41 6.53
CA LYS A 67 -6.61 16.26 7.98
C LYS A 67 -5.81 17.27 8.79
N VAL A 68 -4.56 17.53 8.43
CA VAL A 68 -3.70 18.54 9.06
C VAL A 68 -4.26 19.94 8.81
N SER A 69 -4.69 20.27 7.59
CA SER A 69 -5.33 21.58 7.33
C SER A 69 -6.65 21.77 8.09
N SER A 70 -7.35 20.69 8.43
CA SER A 70 -8.55 20.72 9.29
C SER A 70 -8.21 20.82 10.79
N ASN A 71 -7.00 20.42 11.21
CA ASN A 71 -6.54 20.42 12.60
C ASN A 71 -5.29 21.30 12.76
N LYS A 72 -5.49 22.57 13.13
CA LYS A 72 -4.46 23.63 13.28
C LYS A 72 -3.27 23.34 14.23
N GLY A 73 -3.14 22.16 14.83
CA GLY A 73 -2.12 21.85 15.83
C GLY A 73 -1.44 20.49 15.67
N VAL A 74 -1.53 19.87 14.49
CA VAL A 74 -0.98 18.53 14.25
C VAL A 74 0.37 18.65 13.55
N THR A 75 1.42 18.14 14.19
CA THR A 75 2.76 18.02 13.61
C THR A 75 2.86 16.75 12.74
N PRO A 76 3.62 16.79 11.61
CA PRO A 76 3.80 15.62 10.75
C PRO A 76 4.40 14.42 11.47
N ASP A 77 5.28 14.66 12.45
CA ASP A 77 5.98 13.65 13.25
C ASP A 77 5.06 12.78 14.11
N ASP A 78 3.81 13.18 14.31
CA ASP A 78 2.82 12.41 15.10
C ASP A 78 2.08 11.35 14.27
N THR A 79 2.48 11.16 13.02
CA THR A 79 1.81 10.29 12.06
C THR A 79 2.54 8.96 11.94
N ASN A 80 1.89 7.86 12.29
CA ASN A 80 2.38 6.51 12.04
C ASN A 80 1.52 5.83 10.97
N VAL A 81 2.18 5.25 9.98
CA VAL A 81 1.56 4.57 8.84
C VAL A 81 1.92 3.10 8.94
N VAL A 82 0.91 2.28 9.19
CA VAL A 82 1.08 0.83 9.22
C VAL A 82 0.62 0.26 7.90
N ILE A 83 1.50 -0.47 7.19
CA ILE A 83 1.16 -1.15 5.93
C ILE A 83 1.24 -2.65 6.13
N SER A 84 0.16 -3.35 5.78
CA SER A 84 0.10 -4.81 5.71
C SER A 84 -0.06 -5.23 4.25
N VAL A 85 0.87 -6.03 3.74
CA VAL A 85 0.72 -6.68 2.43
C VAL A 85 0.31 -8.13 2.66
N THR A 86 -0.70 -8.60 1.93
CA THR A 86 -1.17 -9.99 1.95
C THR A 86 -1.23 -10.53 0.53
N ASP A 87 -0.48 -11.60 0.28
CA ASP A 87 -0.57 -12.37 -0.96
C ASP A 87 -1.90 -13.17 -1.01
N GLN A 88 -2.62 -13.16 -2.13
CA GLN A 88 -3.91 -13.86 -2.26
C GLN A 88 -3.77 -15.33 -2.73
N SER A 89 -2.55 -15.88 -2.80
CA SER A 89 -2.32 -17.31 -3.01
C SER A 89 -2.57 -18.11 -1.73
N GLU A 90 -2.53 -19.45 -1.81
CA GLU A 90 -2.82 -20.36 -0.69
C GLU A 90 -1.92 -20.17 0.56
N ARG A 91 -0.90 -19.32 0.51
CA ARG A 91 -0.06 -18.96 1.67
C ARG A 91 -0.19 -17.47 1.98
N ASP A 92 -1.07 -17.14 2.91
CA ASP A 92 -1.21 -15.78 3.42
C ASP A 92 0.12 -15.30 4.04
N LEU A 93 0.86 -14.48 3.29
CA LEU A 93 2.05 -13.78 3.79
C LEU A 93 1.65 -12.38 4.21
N THR A 94 1.46 -12.16 5.51
CA THR A 94 1.24 -10.82 6.06
C THR A 94 2.55 -10.17 6.49
N ARG A 95 2.82 -8.96 5.99
CA ARG A 95 4.00 -8.16 6.39
C ARG A 95 3.57 -6.79 6.86
N ARG A 96 3.85 -6.46 8.12
CA ARG A 96 3.50 -5.19 8.76
C ARG A 96 4.72 -4.27 8.85
N PHE A 97 4.59 -3.03 8.40
CA PHE A 97 5.62 -1.99 8.48
C PHE A 97 5.04 -0.76 9.16
N ASP A 98 5.72 -0.20 10.16
CA ASP A 98 5.27 1.01 10.88
C ASP A 98 5.94 2.30 10.35
N GLU A 99 6.74 2.19 9.28
CA GLU A 99 7.51 3.28 8.66
C GLU A 99 7.15 3.45 7.18
N THR A 100 7.41 4.63 6.62
CA THR A 100 7.14 4.94 5.20
C THR A 100 8.33 4.66 4.27
N GLU A 101 9.52 4.42 4.84
CA GLU A 101 10.75 4.08 4.12
C GLU A 101 10.92 2.55 4.07
N ILE A 102 10.05 1.91 3.28
CA ILE A 102 10.03 0.45 3.14
C ILE A 102 10.88 0.03 1.95
N GLU A 103 11.78 -0.93 2.15
CA GLU A 103 12.52 -1.60 1.08
C GLU A 103 11.63 -2.56 0.28
N TRP A 104 10.74 -1.99 -0.56
CA TRP A 104 9.79 -2.75 -1.39
C TRP A 104 10.40 -3.91 -2.18
N PRO A 105 11.60 -3.81 -2.78
CA PRO A 105 12.21 -4.93 -3.50
C PRO A 105 12.47 -6.17 -2.63
N VAL A 106 12.65 -6.01 -1.32
CA VAL A 106 12.80 -7.14 -0.38
C VAL A 106 11.46 -7.79 -0.10
N VAL A 107 10.41 -6.99 0.05
CA VAL A 107 9.02 -7.46 0.25
C VAL A 107 8.54 -8.22 -0.98
N GLU A 108 8.78 -7.67 -2.16
CA GLU A 108 8.40 -8.24 -3.45
C GLU A 108 9.05 -9.60 -3.74
N LYS A 109 10.28 -9.83 -3.27
CA LYS A 109 10.95 -11.14 -3.41
C LYS A 109 10.33 -12.23 -2.54
N GLN A 110 9.56 -11.83 -1.52
CA GLN A 110 8.94 -12.74 -0.58
C GLN A 110 7.47 -13.00 -0.92
N LEU A 111 6.85 -12.22 -1.81
CA LEU A 111 5.54 -12.48 -2.42
C LEU A 111 5.69 -13.53 -3.53
#